data_AF-A0AAU3FL88-F1
#
_entry.id   AF-A0AAU3FL88-F1
#
_cell.length_a   1.000
_cell.length_b   1.000
_cell.length_c   1.000
_cell.angle_alpha   90.00
_cell.angle_beta   90.00
_cell.angle_gamma   90.00
#
_symmetry.space_group_name_H-M   'P 1'
#
loop_
_entity.id
_entity.type
_entity.pdbx_description
1 polymer ?
#
loop_
_entity_poly.entity_id
_entity_poly.type
_entity_poly.pdbx_seq_one_letter_code
_entity_poly.pdbx_strand_id
1 'polypeptide(L)'
;MRPSPGDLLTIDGRASVQFAGDRALAFRVVSVPDLPTYHGWIWLTGYVLDHRSMATAKREIYVQLAGLRPALPPAPQFRRTARRTVRAG
;
A
#
# COMPACT_ATOMS: atom_id res chain seq x y z
N MET A 1 -0.79 -12.11 11.09
CA MET A 1 -0.85 -12.30 9.62
C MET A 1 0.40 -11.68 9.02
N ARG A 2 1.09 -12.37 8.10
CA ARG A 2 2.26 -11.81 7.40
C ARG A 2 1.78 -11.17 6.09
N PRO A 3 2.25 -9.97 5.73
CA PRO A 3 1.91 -9.35 4.46
C PRO A 3 2.26 -10.23 3.26
N SER A 4 1.49 -10.06 2.20
CA SER A 4 1.63 -10.71 0.90
C SER A 4 1.54 -9.69 -0.24
N PRO A 5 2.14 -9.98 -1.41
CA PRO A 5 1.95 -9.15 -2.60
C PRO A 5 0.46 -8.94 -2.91
N GLY A 6 0.08 -7.69 -3.16
CA GLY A 6 -1.30 -7.27 -3.38
C GLY A 6 -1.98 -6.66 -2.16
N ASP A 7 -1.51 -6.93 -0.95
CA ASP A 7 -2.09 -6.39 0.28
C ASP A 7 -2.03 -4.86 0.30
N LEU A 8 -3.11 -4.26 0.79
CA LEU A 8 -3.19 -2.84 1.09
C LEU A 8 -3.03 -2.65 2.60
N LEU A 9 -2.01 -1.90 3.00
CA LEU A 9 -1.65 -1.68 4.39
C LEU A 9 -1.64 -0.19 4.72
N THR A 10 -2.10 0.15 5.92
CA THR A 10 -1.78 1.43 6.55
C THR A 10 -0.46 1.29 7.30
N ILE A 11 0.50 2.13 6.95
CA ILE A 11 1.80 2.24 7.62
C ILE A 11 1.78 3.53 8.42
N ASP A 12 1.78 3.42 9.75
CA ASP A 12 1.76 4.55 10.68
C ASP A 12 2.84 4.39 11.76
N GLY A 13 2.84 5.30 12.75
CA GLY A 13 3.78 5.30 13.87
C GLY A 13 3.86 3.98 14.65
N ARG A 14 2.85 3.11 14.59
CA ARG A 14 2.86 1.79 15.22
C ARG A 14 3.76 0.81 14.48
N ALA A 15 3.87 0.97 13.17
CA ALA A 15 4.72 0.14 12.32
C ALA A 15 6.17 0.64 12.34
N SER A 16 6.38 1.96 12.41
CA SER A 16 7.69 2.56 12.66
C SER A 16 7.53 4.05 12.96
N VAL A 17 8.37 4.59 13.85
CA VAL A 17 8.38 6.01 14.24
C VAL A 17 8.58 6.96 13.05
N GLN A 18 9.16 6.49 11.95
CA GLN A 18 9.35 7.26 10.71
C GLN A 18 8.01 7.65 10.05
N PHE A 19 6.93 6.94 10.36
CA PHE A 19 5.59 7.13 9.79
C PHE A 19 4.58 7.69 10.80
N ALA A 20 5.06 8.30 11.90
CA ALA A 20 4.18 8.93 12.89
C ALA A 20 3.54 10.23 12.37
N GLY A 21 2.34 10.54 12.87
CA GLY A 21 1.59 11.75 12.51
C GLY A 21 1.25 11.82 11.02
N ASP A 22 1.49 12.98 10.41
CA ASP A 22 1.17 13.26 9.00
C ASP A 22 2.04 12.48 7.99
N ARG A 23 2.98 11.66 8.47
CA ARG A 23 3.82 10.78 7.64
C ARG A 23 3.22 9.39 7.43
N ALA A 24 2.07 9.09 8.05
CA ALA A 24 1.36 7.86 7.83
C ALA A 24 0.93 7.75 6.35
N LEU A 25 0.93 6.53 5.82
CA LEU A 25 0.66 6.30 4.40
C LEU A 25 -0.11 5.01 4.14
N ALA A 26 -0.85 4.99 3.03
CA ALA A 26 -1.40 3.78 2.46
C ALA A 26 -0.36 3.14 1.53
N PHE A 27 -0.16 1.83 1.65
CA PHE A 27 0.90 1.10 0.97
C PHE A 27 0.36 -0.16 0.32
N ARG A 28 0.57 -0.30 -0.98
CA ARG A 28 0.30 -1.54 -1.70
C ARG A 28 1.57 -2.37 -1.80
N VAL A 29 1.58 -3.53 -1.15
CA VAL A 29 2.70 -4.46 -1.16
C VAL A 29 2.86 -5.05 -2.56
N VAL A 30 4.08 -5.06 -3.09
CA VAL A 30 4.41 -5.78 -4.34
C VAL A 30 5.38 -6.93 -4.10
N SER A 31 6.24 -6.83 -3.09
CA SER A 31 7.09 -7.93 -2.66
C SER A 31 7.42 -7.83 -1.18
N VAL A 32 7.70 -8.99 -0.59
CA VAL A 32 8.21 -9.13 0.77
C VAL A 32 9.60 -9.78 0.64
N PRO A 33 10.67 -8.99 0.52
CA PRO A 33 12.02 -9.54 0.37
C PRO A 33 12.40 -10.43 1.54
N ASP A 34 13.08 -11.55 1.26
CA ASP A 34 13.64 -12.44 2.28
C ASP A 34 15.03 -11.95 2.72
N LEU A 35 15.09 -10.70 3.16
CA LEU A 35 16.30 -10.07 3.69
C LEU A 35 16.43 -10.37 5.18
N PRO A 36 17.65 -10.43 5.75
CA PRO A 36 17.84 -10.56 7.19
C PRO A 36 17.08 -9.47 7.95
N THR A 37 16.33 -9.88 8.98
CA THR A 37 15.52 -8.98 9.82
C THR A 37 15.69 -9.29 11.30
N TYR A 38 15.41 -8.30 12.14
CA TYR A 38 15.24 -8.51 13.58
C TYR A 38 13.86 -9.12 13.86
N HIS A 39 13.74 -9.84 14.98
CA HIS A 39 12.48 -10.45 15.40
C HIS A 39 11.34 -9.41 15.42
N GLY A 40 10.25 -9.71 14.71
CA GLY A 40 9.08 -8.84 14.60
C GLY A 40 9.18 -7.72 13.56
N TRP A 41 10.30 -7.59 12.85
CA TRP A 41 10.49 -6.64 11.76
C TRP A 41 10.42 -7.31 10.40
N ILE A 42 10.07 -6.53 9.38
CA ILE A 42 9.89 -7.02 8.02
C ILE A 42 10.25 -5.94 6.99
N TRP A 43 10.88 -6.35 5.91
CA TRP A 43 11.05 -5.52 4.71
C TRP A 43 9.83 -5.66 3.80
N LEU A 44 9.34 -4.53 3.29
CA LEU A 44 8.27 -4.49 2.30
C LEU A 44 8.69 -3.58 1.15
N THR A 45 8.55 -4.07 -0.08
CA THR A 45 8.61 -3.24 -1.28
C THR A 45 7.19 -3.03 -1.80
N GLY A 46 6.87 -1.82 -2.23
CA GLY A 46 5.50 -1.48 -2.61
C GLY A 46 5.33 -0.05 -3.09
N TYR A 47 4.08 0.31 -3.32
CA TYR A 47 3.70 1.64 -3.77
C TYR A 47 2.97 2.40 -2.67
N VAL A 48 3.37 3.64 -2.43
CA VAL A 48 2.58 4.61 -1.69
C VAL A 48 1.36 5.00 -2.51
N LEU A 49 0.20 5.01 -1.88
CA LEU A 49 -1.06 5.38 -2.52
C LEU A 49 -1.51 6.76 -2.07
N ASP A 50 -2.10 7.52 -2.99
CA ASP A 50 -2.84 8.74 -2.66
C ASP A 50 -4.28 8.43 -2.20
N HIS A 51 -5.04 9.48 -1.89
CA HIS A 51 -6.46 9.41 -1.51
C HIS A 51 -7.36 8.82 -2.62
N ARG A 52 -6.89 8.74 -3.86
CA ARG A 52 -7.58 8.13 -5.01
C ARG A 52 -7.13 6.68 -5.25
N SER A 53 -6.31 6.12 -4.36
CA SER A 53 -5.68 4.80 -4.51
C SER A 53 -4.77 4.67 -5.72
N MET A 54 -4.22 5.78 -6.22
CA MET A 54 -3.22 5.78 -7.27
C MET A 54 -1.82 5.69 -6.68
N ALA A 55 -0.96 4.89 -7.32
CA ALA A 55 0.44 4.76 -6.92
C ALA A 55 1.19 6.06 -7.22
N THR A 56 1.75 6.70 -6.19
CA THR A 56 2.49 7.96 -6.32
C THR A 56 4.00 7.75 -6.27
N ALA A 57 4.47 6.77 -5.49
CA ALA A 57 5.90 6.48 -5.35
C ALA A 57 6.13 5.00 -5.03
N LYS A 58 7.19 4.41 -5.59
CA LYS A 58 7.70 3.10 -5.16
C LYS A 58 8.63 3.29 -3.97
N ARG A 59 8.48 2.48 -2.93
CA ARG A 59 9.35 2.49 -1.74
C ARG A 59 9.67 1.08 -1.27
N GLU A 60 10.82 0.97 -0.62
CA GLU A 60 11.18 -0.15 0.22
C GLU A 60 11.25 0.36 1.67
N ILE A 61 10.55 -0.33 2.57
CA ILE A 61 10.38 0.11 3.96
C ILE A 61 10.68 -1.05 4.92
N TYR A 62 11.26 -0.72 6.06
CA TYR A 62 11.54 -1.65 7.16
C TYR A 62 10.68 -1.29 8.36
N VAL A 63 9.76 -2.18 8.73
CA VAL A 63 8.65 -1.90 9.65
C VAL A 63 8.40 -3.07 10.60
N GLN A 64 7.78 -2.78 11.74
CA GLN A 64 7.31 -3.77 12.69
C GLN A 64 5.99 -4.40 12.23
N LEU A 65 5.98 -5.72 12.17
CA LEU A 65 4.84 -6.54 11.78
C LEU A 65 3.60 -6.28 12.66
N ALA A 66 3.82 -6.10 13.97
CA ALA A 66 2.75 -5.87 14.95
C ALA A 66 2.01 -4.53 14.76
N GLY A 67 2.64 -3.57 14.07
CA GLY A 67 2.04 -2.27 13.78
C GLY A 67 1.25 -2.19 12.48
N LEU A 68 1.33 -3.21 11.62
CA LEU A 68 0.67 -3.22 10.32
C LEU A 68 -0.83 -3.40 10.45
N ARG A 69 -1.58 -2.63 9.67
CA ARG A 69 -3.05 -2.65 9.63
C ARG A 69 -3.53 -2.77 8.20
N PRO A 70 -4.57 -3.57 7.90
CA PRO A 70 -5.23 -3.54 6.60
C PRO A 70 -5.75 -2.14 6.32
N ALA A 71 -5.41 -1.59 5.15
CA ALA A 71 -6.06 -0.39 4.66
C ALA A 71 -7.39 -0.79 4.03
N LEU A 72 -8.46 -0.08 4.40
CA LEU A 72 -9.74 -0.25 3.73
C LEU A 72 -9.60 0.25 2.29
N PRO A 73 -9.83 -0.57 1.24
CA PRO A 73 -9.89 -0.04 -0.11
C PRO A 73 -11.01 1.01 -0.15
N PRO A 74 -10.84 2.13 -0.86
CA PRO A 74 -11.95 3.05 -1.06
C PRO A 74 -13.10 2.28 -1.73
N ALA A 75 -14.33 2.66 -1.40
CA ALA A 75 -15.53 2.04 -1.95
C ALA A 75 -15.39 1.91 -3.48
N PRO A 76 -15.85 0.80 -4.08
CA PRO A 76 -15.69 0.55 -5.50
C PRO A 76 -16.33 1.70 -6.29
N GLN A 77 -15.49 2.58 -6.82
CA GLN A 77 -15.89 3.56 -7.83
C GLN A 77 -16.16 2.77 -9.10
N PHE A 78 -17.44 2.46 -9.34
CA PHE A 78 -17.89 1.86 -10.60
C PHE A 78 -17.39 2.73 -11.75
N ARG A 79 -16.31 2.29 -12.38
CA ARG A 79 -15.73 2.96 -13.54
C ARG A 79 -16.72 2.75 -14.68
N ARG A 80 -17.63 3.72 -14.83
CA ARG A 80 -18.59 3.74 -15.94
C ARG A 80 -17.79 4.01 -17.21
N THR A 81 -17.25 2.96 -17.79
CA THR A 81 -16.55 3.02 -19.08
C THR A 81 -17.60 3.45 -20.11
N ALA A 82 -17.65 4.75 -20.40
CA ALA A 82 -18.44 5.27 -21.50
C ALA A 82 -17.88 4.64 -22.79
N ARG A 83 -18.61 3.66 -23.31
CA ARG A 83 -18.35 3.07 -24.63
C ARG A 83 -18.42 4.20 -25.65
N ARG A 84 -17.26 4.66 -26.11
CA ARG A 84 -17.15 5.64 -27.19
C ARG A 84 -17.55 4.93 -28.48
N THR A 85 -18.83 4.99 -28.82
CA THR A 85 -19.33 4.61 -30.15
C THR A 85 -18.74 5.60 -31.14
N VAL A 86 -17.65 5.22 -31.80
CA VAL A 86 -17.16 5.96 -32.96
C VAL A 86 -18.05 5.52 -34.12
N ARG A 87 -18.92 6.43 -34.58
CA ARG A 87 -19.65 6.28 -35.85
C ARG A 87 -18.62 6.33 -36.98
N ALA A 88 -18.61 5.29 -37.81
CA ALA A 88 -17.96 5.32 -39.12
C ALA A 88 -18.79 6.22 -40.05
N GLY A 89 -18.10 7.09 -40.77
CA GLY A 89 -18.58 7.86 -41.91
C GLY A 89 -17.55 7.78 -43.02
#